data_AF-A0A7I9Y190-F1
#
_entry.id   AF-A0A7I9Y190-F1
#
_cell.length_a   1.000
_cell.length_b   1.000
_cell.length_c   1.000
_cell.angle_alpha   90.00
_cell.angle_beta   90.00
_cell.angle_gamma   90.00
#
_symmetry.space_group_name_H-M   'P 1'
#
loop_
_entity.id
_entity.type
_entity.pdbx_description
1 polymer ?
#
loop_
_entity_poly.entity_id
_entity_poly.type
_entity_poly.pdbx_seq_one_letter_code
_entity_poly.pdbx_strand_id
1 'polypeptide(L)'
;MERRRQCIGIDTAGALVYPEQVKFARLLTNRSFLEYVTDPALGARERRARIAHEVTGILPIWDDCESWRVTERIWAVARRLTELRRESRLWARRPAAPITTCSDSSTYQTS
;
A
#
# COMPACT_ATOMS: atom_id res chain seq x y z
N MET A 1 3.13 24.64 16.27
CA MET A 1 3.85 25.31 15.17
C MET A 1 5.20 25.90 15.60
N GLU A 2 5.28 26.65 16.72
CA GLU A 2 6.48 27.42 17.12
C GLU A 2 7.78 26.61 17.30
N ARG A 3 7.74 25.43 17.93
CA ARG A 3 8.96 24.66 18.27
C ARG A 3 9.75 24.13 17.06
N ARG A 4 9.12 23.94 15.90
CA ARG A 4 9.80 23.44 14.69
C ARG A 4 10.48 24.52 13.87
N ARG A 5 9.85 25.70 13.79
CA ARG A 5 10.44 26.88 13.15
C ARG A 5 11.80 27.20 13.76
N GLN A 6 11.93 27.07 15.08
CA GLN A 6 13.18 27.37 15.79
C GLN A 6 14.28 26.30 15.66
N CYS A 7 13.96 25.03 15.38
CA CYS A 7 14.96 23.96 15.38
C CYS A 7 15.38 23.44 14.01
N ILE A 8 14.54 23.54 12.97
CA ILE A 8 14.77 22.79 11.70
C ILE A 8 14.58 23.68 10.44
N GLY A 9 14.14 24.93 10.57
CA GLY A 9 14.02 25.84 9.42
C GLY A 9 13.00 25.41 8.36
N ILE A 10 12.07 24.52 8.70
CA ILE A 10 11.02 24.05 7.79
C ILE A 10 9.80 24.96 7.93
N ASP A 11 9.57 25.79 6.91
CA ASP A 11 8.48 26.79 6.88
C ASP A 11 7.12 26.20 6.44
N THR A 12 7.08 24.91 6.10
CA THR A 12 5.84 24.20 5.76
C THR A 12 5.30 23.48 6.99
N ALA A 13 4.24 24.07 7.57
CA ALA A 13 3.50 23.55 8.70
C ALA A 13 3.08 22.05 8.61
N GLY A 14 2.97 21.51 7.39
CA GLY A 14 2.61 20.10 7.13
C GLY A 14 3.70 19.23 6.50
N ALA A 15 4.96 19.68 6.46
CA ALA A 15 6.06 18.87 5.93
C ALA A 15 6.54 17.88 6.99
N LEU A 16 6.46 16.58 6.67
CA LEU A 16 7.08 15.51 7.45
C LEU A 16 8.60 15.72 7.48
N VAL A 17 9.21 15.71 8.67
CA VAL A 17 10.67 15.77 8.79
C VAL A 17 11.28 14.44 8.33
N TYR A 18 12.54 14.46 7.89
CA TYR A 18 13.22 13.26 7.38
C TYR A 18 13.08 12.01 8.28
N PRO A 19 13.25 12.10 9.62
CA PRO A 19 13.01 10.95 10.49
C PRO A 19 11.59 10.38 10.44
N GLU A 20 10.57 11.24 10.28
CA GLU A 20 9.18 10.81 10.15
C GLU A 20 8.93 10.15 8.80
N GLN A 21 9.47 10.74 7.73
CA GLN A 21 9.42 10.14 6.39
C GLN A 21 10.02 8.73 6.38
N VAL A 22 11.18 8.54 7.03
CA VAL A 22 11.81 7.22 7.16
C VAL A 22 10.94 6.25 7.96
N LYS A 23 10.31 6.70 9.06
CA LYS A 23 9.39 5.85 9.84
C LYS A 23 8.16 5.45 9.03
N PHE A 24 7.57 6.36 8.27
CA PHE A 24 6.44 6.05 7.39
C PHE A 24 6.83 5.14 6.24
N ALA A 25 7.98 5.36 5.61
CA ALA A 25 8.50 4.45 4.59
C ALA A 25 8.67 3.04 5.16
N ARG A 26 9.25 2.90 6.35
CA ARG A 26 9.39 1.61 7.04
C ARG A 26 8.04 0.95 7.32
N LEU A 27 7.06 1.71 7.82
CA LEU A 27 5.69 1.22 8.05
C LEU A 27 5.06 0.71 6.75
N LEU A 28 5.16 1.49 5.66
CA LEU A 28 4.61 1.14 4.35
C LEU A 28 5.35 -0.02 3.67
N THR A 29 6.58 -0.32 4.07
CA THR A 29 7.32 -1.51 3.62
C THR A 29 7.16 -2.71 4.56
N ASN A 30 6.53 -2.54 5.72
CA ASN A 30 6.34 -3.63 6.66
C ASN A 30 5.26 -4.59 6.13
N ARG A 31 5.66 -5.85 5.92
CA ARG A 31 4.79 -6.90 5.39
C ARG A 31 3.55 -7.13 6.24
N SER A 32 3.69 -7.31 7.55
CA SER A 32 2.56 -7.57 8.45
C SER A 32 1.56 -6.42 8.45
N PHE A 33 2.07 -5.18 8.41
CA PHE A 33 1.22 -4.00 8.30
C PHE A 33 0.45 -3.99 6.98
N LEU A 34 1.14 -4.14 5.85
CA LEU A 34 0.52 -4.17 4.52
C LEU A 34 -0.50 -5.31 4.37
N GLU A 35 -0.18 -6.51 4.87
CA GLU A 35 -1.10 -7.65 4.84
C GLU A 35 -2.40 -7.34 5.57
N TYR A 36 -2.32 -6.71 6.75
CA TYR A 36 -3.47 -6.28 7.53
C TYR A 36 -4.26 -5.16 6.84
N VAL A 37 -3.61 -4.07 6.43
CA VAL A 37 -4.32 -2.90 5.86
C VAL A 37 -4.82 -3.13 4.43
N THR A 38 -4.42 -4.22 3.79
CA THR A 38 -4.93 -4.65 2.47
C THR A 38 -5.76 -5.93 2.54
N ASP A 39 -6.08 -6.43 3.73
CA ASP A 39 -6.92 -7.62 3.88
C ASP A 39 -8.37 -7.28 3.49
N PRO A 40 -8.92 -7.91 2.42
CA PRO A 40 -10.31 -7.70 2.05
C PRO A 40 -11.31 -8.26 3.07
N ALA A 41 -10.90 -9.17 3.97
CA ALA A 41 -11.77 -9.73 5.01
C ALA A 41 -12.03 -8.76 6.17
N LEU A 42 -11.15 -7.78 6.38
CA LEU A 42 -11.30 -6.78 7.45
C LEU A 42 -12.25 -5.64 7.04
N GLY A 43 -12.90 -5.03 8.02
CA GLY A 43 -13.72 -3.84 7.78
C GLY A 43 -12.88 -2.63 7.41
N ALA A 44 -13.38 -1.75 6.54
CA ALA A 44 -12.69 -0.51 6.19
C ALA A 44 -12.39 0.38 7.42
N ARG A 45 -13.31 0.38 8.39
CA ARG A 45 -13.16 1.07 9.67
C ARG A 45 -11.99 0.52 10.50
N GLU A 46 -11.84 -0.81 10.55
CA GLU A 46 -10.79 -1.48 11.32
C GLU A 46 -9.41 -1.23 10.70
N ARG A 47 -9.30 -1.37 9.38
CA ARG A 47 -8.06 -1.07 8.66
C ARG A 47 -7.64 0.38 8.83
N ARG A 48 -8.60 1.31 8.77
CA ARG A 48 -8.36 2.74 8.97
C ARG A 48 -7.99 3.07 10.41
N ALA A 49 -8.63 2.45 11.40
CA ALA A 49 -8.27 2.59 12.81
C ALA A 49 -6.84 2.11 13.09
N ARG A 50 -6.42 0.99 12.47
CA ARG A 50 -5.04 0.53 12.57
C ARG A 50 -4.05 1.54 12.00
N ILE A 51 -4.35 2.12 10.83
CA ILE A 51 -3.50 3.16 10.23
C ILE A 51 -3.38 4.36 11.17
N ALA A 52 -4.51 4.86 11.71
CA ALA A 52 -4.50 5.99 12.64
C ALA A 52 -3.64 5.70 13.87
N HIS A 53 -3.76 4.49 14.44
CA HIS A 53 -2.94 4.06 15.58
C HIS A 53 -1.42 4.12 15.27
N GLU A 54 -0.99 3.55 14.14
CA GLU A 54 0.43 3.56 13.75
C GLU A 54 0.94 4.98 13.45
N VAL A 55 0.10 5.82 12.83
CA VAL A 55 0.41 7.24 12.55
C VAL A 55 0.61 8.01 13.85
N THR A 56 -0.25 7.82 14.85
CA THR A 56 -0.10 8.47 16.16
C THR A 56 1.17 8.04 16.90
N GLY A 57 1.64 6.80 16.69
CA GLY A 57 2.91 6.33 17.26
C GLY A 57 4.16 6.89 16.56
N ILE A 58 4.04 7.31 15.30
CA ILE A 58 5.16 7.84 14.50
C ILE A 58 5.33 9.34 14.68
N LEU A 59 4.23 10.09 14.79
CA LEU A 59 4.22 11.56 14.86
C LEU A 59 4.37 12.05 16.31
N PRO A 60 5.45 12.78 16.66
CA PRO A 60 5.64 13.34 17.99
C PRO A 60 4.76 14.60 18.19
N ILE A 61 3.69 14.50 18.99
CA ILE A 61 2.80 15.61 19.40
C ILE A 61 2.51 16.59 18.25
N TRP A 62 1.80 16.07 17.24
CA TRP A 62 1.24 16.90 16.17
C TRP A 62 -0.15 17.39 16.60
N ASP A 63 -0.57 18.56 16.10
CA ASP A 63 -1.95 19.00 16.18
C ASP A 63 -2.86 17.97 15.46
N ASP A 64 -4.07 17.74 15.98
CA ASP A 64 -5.01 16.73 15.49
C ASP A 64 -5.31 16.92 13.98
N CYS A 65 -5.21 18.15 13.49
CA CYS A 65 -5.40 18.49 12.09
C CYS A 65 -4.36 17.85 11.15
N GLU A 66 -3.12 17.70 11.59
CA GLU A 66 -2.03 17.17 10.77
C GLU A 66 -1.93 15.65 10.86
N SER A 67 -2.25 15.05 12.01
CA SER A 67 -2.35 13.58 12.16
C SER A 67 -3.47 12.99 11.29
N TRP A 68 -4.60 13.71 11.18
CA TRP A 68 -5.69 13.39 10.26
C TRP A 68 -5.22 13.38 8.79
N ARG A 69 -4.48 14.40 8.35
CA ARG A 69 -3.98 14.50 6.96
C ARG A 69 -3.05 13.34 6.61
N VAL A 70 -2.16 12.99 7.51
CA VAL A 70 -1.23 11.87 7.30
C VAL A 70 -2.00 10.54 7.26
N THR A 71 -2.98 10.37 8.14
CA THR A 71 -3.88 9.20 8.14
C THR A 71 -4.62 9.07 6.81
N GLU A 72 -5.17 10.16 6.27
CA GLU A 72 -5.86 10.15 4.98
C GLU A 72 -4.94 9.77 3.81
N ARG A 73 -3.71 10.29 3.80
CA ARG A 73 -2.74 9.97 2.75
C ARG A 73 -2.37 8.49 2.76
N ILE A 74 -2.08 7.94 3.95
CA ILE A 74 -1.75 6.52 4.08
C ILE A 74 -2.98 5.65 3.77
N TRP A 75 -4.17 6.09 4.15
CA TRP A 75 -5.42 5.42 3.78
C TRP A 75 -5.62 5.35 2.27
N ALA A 76 -5.37 6.44 1.53
CA ALA A 76 -5.45 6.45 0.08
C ALA A 76 -4.47 5.45 -0.56
N VAL A 77 -3.24 5.35 -0.04
CA VAL A 77 -2.25 4.36 -0.48
C VAL A 77 -2.74 2.94 -0.18
N ALA A 78 -3.23 2.66 1.04
CA ALA A 78 -3.73 1.35 1.43
C ALA A 78 -4.91 0.91 0.56
N ARG A 79 -5.84 1.83 0.23
CA ARG A 79 -6.94 1.57 -0.70
C ARG A 79 -6.42 1.20 -2.09
N ARG A 80 -5.49 1.98 -2.63
CA ARG A 80 -4.90 1.71 -3.95
C ARG A 80 -4.19 0.36 -3.99
N LEU A 81 -3.45 0.01 -2.93
CA LEU A 81 -2.80 -1.30 -2.83
C LEU A 81 -3.82 -2.44 -2.71
N THR A 82 -4.94 -2.22 -2.03
CA THR A 82 -6.04 -3.20 -1.94
C THR A 82 -6.68 -3.44 -3.30
N GLU A 83 -6.92 -2.38 -4.08
CA GLU A 83 -7.42 -2.46 -5.46
C GLU A 83 -6.44 -3.26 -6.34
N LEU A 84 -5.16 -2.92 -6.32
CA LEU A 84 -4.11 -3.62 -7.07
C LEU A 84 -3.98 -5.09 -6.65
N ARG A 85 -4.07 -5.40 -5.36
CA ARG A 85 -4.06 -6.78 -4.84
C ARG A 85 -5.27 -7.57 -5.35
N ARG A 86 -6.45 -6.95 -5.41
CA ARG A 86 -7.66 -7.55 -5.97
C ARG A 86 -7.51 -7.80 -7.47
N GLU A 87 -7.07 -6.81 -8.23
CA GLU A 87 -6.82 -6.93 -9.67
C GLU A 87 -5.79 -8.02 -9.98
N SER A 88 -4.68 -8.05 -9.24
CA SER A 88 -3.64 -9.08 -9.41
C SER A 88 -4.17 -10.50 -9.18
N ARG A 89 -5.09 -10.68 -8.22
CA ARG A 89 -5.78 -11.96 -8.00
C ARG A 89 -6.75 -12.32 -9.15
N LEU A 90 -7.32 -11.33 -9.84
CA LEU A 90 -8.13 -11.57 -11.04
C LEU A 90 -7.26 -12.07 -12.20
N TRP A 91 -6.03 -11.55 -12.35
CA TRP A 91 -5.10 -11.94 -13.41
C TRP A 91 -4.34 -13.25 -13.12
N ALA A 92 -4.01 -13.54 -11.86
CA ALA A 92 -3.39 -14.80 -11.45
C ALA A 92 -4.29 -16.03 -11.66
N ARG A 93 -5.58 -15.80 -11.95
CA ARG A 93 -6.59 -16.84 -12.23
C ARG A 93 -6.91 -16.94 -13.73
N ARG A 94 -5.97 -16.62 -14.62
CA ARG A 94 -6.10 -17.03 -16.02
C ARG A 94 -5.38 -18.37 -16.17
N PRO A 95 -6.09 -19.51 -16.31
CA PRO A 95 -5.41 -20.74 -16.69
C PRO A 95 -4.70 -20.46 -18.01
N ALA A 96 -3.40 -20.77 -18.06
CA ALA A 96 -2.67 -20.81 -19.32
C ALA A 96 -3.50 -21.68 -20.27
N ALA A 97 -3.97 -21.09 -21.37
CA ALA A 97 -4.64 -21.87 -22.39
C ALA A 97 -3.70 -23.01 -22.78
N PRO A 98 -4.17 -24.26 -22.88
CA PRO A 98 -3.31 -25.36 -23.30
C PRO A 98 -2.71 -24.99 -24.65
N ILE A 99 -1.38 -25.00 -24.71
CA ILE A 99 -0.63 -24.85 -25.94
C ILE A 99 -1.09 -26.02 -26.81
N THR A 100 -1.96 -25.74 -27.77
CA THR A 100 -2.39 -26.76 -28.73
C THR A 100 -1.21 -26.95 -29.66
N THR A 101 -0.33 -27.88 -29.31
CA THR A 101 0.64 -28.40 -30.26
C THR A 101 -0.16 -29.06 -31.36
N CYS A 102 -0.27 -28.39 -32.50
CA CYS A 102 -0.74 -29.01 -33.74
C CYS A 102 0.21 -30.17 -34.05
N SER A 103 -0.22 -31.39 -33.75
CA SER A 103 0.43 -32.59 -34.25
C SER A 103 0.16 -32.67 -35.75
N ASP A 104 1.12 -32.21 -36.56
CA ASP A 104 1.14 -32.44 -37.99
C ASP A 104 1.15 -33.95 -38.27
N SER A 105 0.00 -34.45 -38.69
CA SER A 105 -0.14 -35.82 -39.19
C SER A 105 0.21 -35.81 -40.67
N SER A 106 1.50 -35.99 -40.99
CA SER A 106 1.94 -36.21 -42.37
C SER A 106 1.95 -37.71 -42.65
N THR A 107 0.85 -38.21 -43.21
CA THR A 107 0.76 -39.54 -43.82
C THR A 107 1.40 -39.49 -45.20
N TYR A 108 2.63 -40.01 -45.33
CA TYR A 108 3.16 -40.41 -46.63
C TYR A 108 2.72 -41.84 -46.93
N GLN A 109 1.69 -41.97 -47.77
CA GLN A 109 1.49 -43.16 -48.60
C GLN A 109 2.12 -42.86 -49.96
N THR A 110 3.07 -43.69 -50.38
CA THR A 110 3.43 -43.82 -51.79
C THR A 110 3.47 -45.30 -52.15
N SER A 111 2.92 -45.53 -53.34
CA SER A 111 2.52 -46.76 -54.02
C SER A 111 3.59 -47.83 -54.20
#